data_AF-A0A958QPG2-F1
#
_entry.id   AF-A0A958QPG2-F1
#
_cell.length_a   1.000
_cell.length_b   1.000
_cell.length_c   1.000
_cell.angle_alpha   90.00
_cell.angle_beta   90.00
_cell.angle_gamma   90.00
#
_symmetry.space_group_name_H-M   'P 1'
#
loop_
_entity.id
_entity.type
_entity.pdbx_description
1 polymer ?
#
loop_
_entity_poly.entity_id
_entity_poly.type
_entity_poly.pdbx_seq_one_letter_code
_entity_poly.pdbx_strand_id
1 'polypeptide(L)' 'MEKIKTGSLYEIAEVFRDLYLLRGEKELSHGEKKMLELARGYLFRELQLCMGPETMKTEDDMVRILESK' A
#
# COMPACT_ATOMS: atom_id res chain seq x y z
N MET A 1 -8.50 -8.78 11.02
CA MET A 1 -7.74 -9.82 10.29
C MET A 1 -8.55 -10.48 9.17
N GLU A 2 -9.88 -10.32 9.14
CA GLU A 2 -10.72 -10.88 8.07
C GLU A 2 -10.58 -10.17 6.72
N LYS A 3 -10.31 -8.85 6.71
CA LYS A 3 -10.16 -8.05 5.47
C LYS A 3 -8.93 -8.37 4.62
N ILE A 4 -7.88 -8.95 5.19
CA ILE A 4 -6.69 -9.40 4.42
C ILE A 4 -6.93 -10.81 3.83
N LYS A 5 -7.89 -11.57 4.37
CA LYS A 5 -8.25 -12.91 3.87
C LYS A 5 -9.29 -12.88 2.74
N THR A 6 -10.00 -11.76 2.54
CA THR A 6 -10.96 -11.56 1.43
C THR A 6 -10.30 -11.28 0.09
N GLY A 7 -9.03 -10.84 0.06
CA GLY A 7 -8.29 -10.57 -1.19
C GLY A 7 -8.81 -9.36 -1.97
N SER A 8 -9.61 -8.48 -1.35
CA SER A 8 -10.14 -7.30 -2.03
C SER A 8 -9.09 -6.19 -2.09
N LEU A 9 -8.69 -5.81 -3.31
CA LEU A 9 -7.73 -4.73 -3.57
C LEU A 9 -8.13 -3.40 -2.91
N TYR A 10 -9.44 -3.11 -2.87
CA TYR A 10 -9.96 -1.89 -2.27
C TYR A 10 -9.74 -1.84 -0.75
N GLU A 11 -9.92 -2.97 -0.05
CA GLU A 11 -9.67 -3.03 1.39
C GLU A 11 -8.18 -2.89 1.71
N ILE A 12 -7.31 -3.46 0.87
CA ILE A 12 -5.86 -3.32 1.00
C ILE A 12 -5.44 -1.86 0.75
N ALA A 13 -6.01 -1.21 -0.27
CA ALA A 13 -5.77 0.21 -0.57
C ALA A 13 -6.20 1.13 0.57
N GLU A 14 -7.36 0.87 1.16
CA GLU A 14 -7.87 1.62 2.31
C GLU A 14 -6.95 1.50 3.52
N VAL A 15 -6.55 0.27 3.88
CA VAL A 15 -5.61 0.02 4.98
C VAL A 15 -4.26 0.68 4.74
N PHE A 16 -3.74 0.59 3.51
CA PHE A 16 -2.49 1.26 3.14
C PHE A 16 -2.59 2.77 3.33
N ARG A 17 -3.65 3.40 2.80
CA ARG A 17 -3.88 4.85 2.91
C ARG A 17 -3.94 5.27 4.37
N ASP A 18 -4.74 4.58 5.17
CA ASP A 18 -4.98 4.96 6.57
C ASP A 18 -3.69 4.83 7.39
N LEU A 19 -2.91 3.75 7.19
CA LEU A 19 -1.61 3.56 7.85
C LEU A 19 -0.54 4.52 7.34
N TYR A 20 -0.57 4.87 6.04
CA TYR A 20 0.37 5.82 5.45
C TYR A 20 0.17 7.23 6.02
N LEU A 21 -1.09 7.66 6.16
CA LEU A 21 -1.45 8.93 6.80
C LEU A 21 -1.10 8.91 8.30
N LEU A 22 -1.44 7.83 9.01
CA LEU A 22 -1.11 7.67 10.43
C LEU A 22 0.38 7.80 10.72
N ARG A 23 1.25 7.33 9.81
CA ARG A 23 2.71 7.44 9.94
C ARG A 23 3.18 8.90 10.02
N GLY A 24 2.46 9.83 9.39
CA GLY A 24 2.77 11.26 9.44
C GLY A 24 2.36 11.92 10.76
N GLU A 25 1.35 11.38 11.44
CA GLU A 25 0.81 11.93 12.69
C GLU A 25 1.39 11.28 13.96
N LYS A 26 1.69 9.98 13.91
CA LYS A 26 2.21 9.21 15.03
C LYS A 26 3.23 8.16 14.60
N GLU A 27 4.02 7.68 15.55
CA GLU A 27 4.87 6.53 15.30
C GLU A 27 4.03 5.24 15.26
N LEU A 28 4.12 4.51 14.15
CA LEU A 28 3.43 3.24 13.96
C LEU A 28 3.98 2.16 14.90
N SER A 29 3.09 1.37 15.48
CA SER A 29 3.45 0.16 16.23
C SER A 29 4.05 -0.90 15.31
N HIS A 30 4.73 -1.88 15.91
CA HIS A 30 5.37 -2.97 15.16
C HIS A 30 4.36 -3.76 14.29
N GLY A 31 3.12 -3.93 14.76
CA GLY A 31 2.04 -4.57 14.01
C GLY A 31 1.53 -3.72 12.85
N GLU A 32 1.35 -2.41 13.06
CA GLU A 32 0.94 -1.45 12.03
C GLU A 32 2.01 -1.33 10.92
N LYS A 33 3.30 -1.26 11.29
CA LYS A 33 4.43 -1.26 10.34
C LYS A 33 4.41 -2.49 9.44
N LYS A 34 4.26 -3.68 10.04
CA LYS A 34 4.19 -4.94 9.29
C LYS A 34 2.96 -5.02 8.39
N MET A 35 1.82 -4.46 8.82
CA MET A 35 0.61 -4.41 8.01
C MET A 35 0.74 -3.46 6.82
N LEU A 36 1.39 -2.31 7.02
CA LEU A 36 1.68 -1.35 5.96
C LEU A 36 2.61 -1.96 4.90
N GLU A 37 3.65 -2.68 5.31
CA GLU A 37 4.56 -3.39 4.39
C GLU A 37 3.81 -4.45 3.57
N LEU A 38 2.97 -5.26 4.20
CA LEU A 38 2.17 -6.26 3.49
C LEU A 38 1.21 -5.62 2.50
N ALA A 39 0.50 -4.56 2.91
CA ALA A 39 -0.44 -3.85 2.04
C ALA A 39 0.27 -3.19 0.86
N ARG A 40 1.45 -2.59 1.10
CA ARG A 40 2.31 -2.01 0.06
C ARG A 40 2.71 -3.05 -0.98
N GLY A 41 3.21 -4.21 -0.57
CA GLY A 41 3.64 -5.26 -1.50
C GLY A 41 2.49 -5.89 -2.30
N TYR A 42 1.28 -5.94 -1.75
CA TYR A 42 0.10 -6.37 -2.50
C TYR A 42 -0.33 -5.32 -3.54
N LEU A 43 -0.43 -4.05 -3.13
CA LEU A 43 -0.78 -2.96 -4.04
C LEU A 43 0.22 -2.80 -5.18
N PHE A 44 1.52 -2.88 -4.89
CA PHE A 44 2.57 -2.78 -5.89
C PHE A 44 2.42 -3.85 -6.97
N ARG A 45 2.17 -5.11 -6.60
CA ARG A 45 1.98 -6.21 -7.57
C ARG A 45 0.78 -5.99 -8.48
N GLU A 46 -0.36 -5.61 -7.91
CA GLU A 46 -1.59 -5.38 -8.67
C GLU A 46 -1.44 -4.16 -9.60
N LEU A 47 -0.85 -3.09 -9.08
CA LEU A 47 -0.60 -1.88 -9.86
C LEU A 47 0.42 -2.13 -10.98
N GLN A 48 1.49 -2.90 -10.72
CA GLN A 48 2.47 -3.31 -11.73
C GLN A 48 1.82 -4.19 -12.81
N LEU A 49 0.83 -5.02 -12.46
CA LEU A 49 0.04 -5.79 -13.43
C LEU A 49 -0.80 -4.87 -14.34
N CYS A 50 -1.44 -3.85 -13.77
CA CYS A 50 -2.32 -2.94 -14.52
C CYS A 50 -1.57 -1.91 -15.38
N MET A 51 -0.51 -1.30 -14.86
CA MET A 51 0.23 -0.23 -15.55
C MET A 51 1.42 -0.78 -16.35
N GLY A 52 1.92 -1.97 -15.98
CA GLY A 52 3.10 -2.58 -16.58
C GLY A 52 4.41 -2.20 -15.90
N PRO A 53 5.46 -3.01 -16.08
CA PRO A 53 6.76 -2.86 -15.41
C PRO A 53 7.54 -1.60 -15.83
N GLU A 54 7.13 -0.94 -16.91
CA GLU A 54 7.73 0.31 -17.41
C GLU A 54 7.42 1.50 -16.50
N THR A 55 6.20 1.55 -15.97
CA THR A 55 5.67 2.65 -15.13
C THR A 55 5.83 2.39 -13.63
N MET A 56 5.90 1.13 -13.19
CA MET A 56 6.18 0.78 -11.80
C MET A 56 7.38 -0.14 -11.72
N LYS A 57 8.52 0.46 -11.41
CA LYS A 57 9.81 -0.22 -11.25
C LYS A 57 10.11 -0.48 -9.79
N THR A 58 9.68 0.41 -8.91
CA THR A 58 9.94 0.36 -7.47
C THR A 58 8.70 0.69 -6.66
N GLU A 59 8.65 0.25 -5.40
CA GLU A 59 7.57 0.61 -4.49
C GLU A 59 7.49 2.12 -4.21
N ASP A 60 8.61 2.86 -4.35
CA ASP A 60 8.64 4.32 -4.23
C ASP A 60 7.93 5.03 -5.39
N ASP A 61 7.89 4.42 -6.58
CA ASP A 61 7.12 4.96 -7.71
C ASP A 61 5.62 4.96 -7.40
N MET A 62 5.16 3.96 -6.64
CA MET A 62 3.79 3.89 -6.16
C MET A 62 3.44 5.09 -5.26
N VAL A 63 4.36 5.47 -4.35
CA VAL A 63 4.18 6.63 -3.48
C VAL A 63 4.13 7.92 -4.29
N ARG A 64 5.02 8.09 -5.27
CA ARG A 64 5.01 9.27 -6.16
C ARG A 64 3.70 9.41 -6.94
N ILE A 65 3.15 8.30 -7.43
CA ILE A 65 1.86 8.31 -8.13
C ILE A 65 0.73 8.75 -7.19
N LEU A 66 0.77 8.31 -5.93
CA LEU A 66 -0.22 8.65 -4.92
C LEU A 66 -0.08 10.09 -4.39
N GLU A 67 1.14 10.64 -4.35
CA GLU A 67 1.41 12.03 -3.94
C GLU A 67 1.25 13.05 -5.08
N SER A 68 1.19 12.58 -6.34
CA SER A 68 1.03 13.43 -7.54
C SER A 68 -0.44 13.81 -7.83
N LYS A 69 -1.39 13.48 -6.96
CA LYS A 69 -2.81 13.85 -7.07
C LYS A 69 -3.33 14.43 -5.77
#